data_AF-A0A439V791-F1
#
_entry.id   AF-A0A439V791-F1
#
_cell.length_a   1.000
_cell.length_b   1.000
_cell.length_c   1.000
_cell.angle_alpha   90.00
_cell.angle_beta   90.00
_cell.angle_gamma   90.00
#
_symmetry.space_group_name_H-M   'P 1'
#
loop_
_entity.id
_entity.type
_entity.pdbx_description
1 polymer ?
#
loop_
_entity_poly.entity_id
_entity_poly.type
_entity_poly.pdbx_seq_one_letter_code
_entity_poly.pdbx_strand_id
1 'polypeptide(L)'
;MRQFKGGKIPGPFHASMGQEAAIVGSCLALRIDDAMTGTHRSHGHPIGKGAHLDALMAEVMGKEGGICKGRGGSMHLADRSVGIISESAIVGGGIPLATGCAFSAMVRGVDQVTLCFFGDGAVNQGTFHESLNMASLWKL
;
A
#
# COMPACT_ATOMS: atom_id res chain seq x y z
N MET A 1 -5.21 -19.01 0.45
CA MET A 1 -6.59 -19.38 0.05
C MET A 1 -7.31 -20.36 0.98
N ARG A 2 -6.66 -21.37 1.60
CA ARG A 2 -7.33 -22.36 2.48
C ARG A 2 -8.15 -21.72 3.61
N GLN A 3 -7.60 -20.73 4.32
CA GLN A 3 -8.29 -20.06 5.44
C GLN A 3 -9.51 -19.25 4.98
N PHE A 4 -9.42 -18.58 3.82
CA PHE A 4 -10.54 -17.86 3.20
C PHE A 4 -11.66 -18.83 2.80
N LYS A 5 -11.33 -19.93 2.09
CA LYS A 5 -12.31 -20.98 1.75
C LYS A 5 -12.95 -21.63 2.98
N GLY A 6 -12.22 -21.68 4.09
CA GLY A 6 -12.72 -22.17 5.38
C GLY A 6 -13.49 -21.12 6.20
N GLY A 7 -13.79 -19.94 5.64
CA GLY A 7 -14.59 -18.89 6.30
C GLY A 7 -13.88 -18.16 7.43
N LYS A 8 -12.56 -18.27 7.57
CA LYS A 8 -11.83 -17.66 8.70
C LYS A 8 -11.29 -16.26 8.42
N ILE A 9 -11.17 -15.88 7.15
CA ILE A 9 -10.76 -14.53 6.77
C ILE A 9 -12.05 -13.74 6.52
N PRO A 10 -12.34 -12.68 7.30
CA PRO A 10 -13.51 -11.85 7.09
C PRO A 10 -13.35 -10.99 5.83
N GLY A 11 -14.47 -10.81 5.11
CA GLY A 11 -14.53 -9.92 3.95
C GLY A 11 -13.81 -10.47 2.71
N PRO A 12 -13.59 -9.62 1.69
CA PRO A 12 -13.00 -10.03 0.42
C PRO A 12 -11.49 -10.29 0.53
N PHE A 13 -11.00 -11.24 -0.27
CA PHE A 13 -9.60 -11.62 -0.30
C PHE A 13 -9.06 -11.57 -1.74
N HIS A 14 -8.04 -10.74 -1.98
CA HIS A 14 -7.42 -10.56 -3.30
C HIS A 14 -5.92 -10.79 -3.21
N ALA A 15 -5.45 -11.93 -3.72
CA ALA A 15 -4.02 -12.23 -3.73
C ALA A 15 -3.29 -11.47 -4.85
N SER A 16 -2.03 -11.13 -4.60
CA SER A 16 -1.09 -10.56 -5.57
C SER A 16 -0.36 -11.62 -6.40
N MET A 17 -1.02 -12.75 -6.70
CA MET A 17 -0.39 -13.86 -7.43
C MET A 17 0.04 -13.43 -8.82
N GLY A 18 1.30 -13.69 -9.17
CA GLY A 18 1.93 -13.27 -10.43
C GLY A 18 2.45 -11.84 -10.44
N GLN A 19 2.33 -11.09 -9.35
CA GLN A 19 2.84 -9.71 -9.21
C GLN A 19 4.00 -9.59 -8.22
N GLU A 20 4.45 -10.70 -7.66
CA GLU A 20 5.41 -10.76 -6.55
C GLU A 20 6.73 -10.10 -6.92
N ALA A 21 7.23 -10.33 -8.14
CA ALA A 21 8.50 -9.77 -8.61
C ALA A 21 8.45 -8.23 -8.72
N ALA A 22 7.36 -7.67 -9.25
CA ALA A 22 7.20 -6.21 -9.36
C ALA A 22 7.14 -5.56 -7.97
N ILE A 23 6.48 -6.22 -7.02
CA ILE A 23 6.36 -5.75 -5.65
C ILE A 23 7.71 -5.79 -4.93
N VAL A 24 8.35 -6.96 -4.88
CA VAL A 24 9.62 -7.14 -4.16
C VAL A 24 10.72 -6.30 -4.80
N GLY A 25 10.83 -6.31 -6.12
CA GLY A 25 11.84 -5.52 -6.84
C GLY A 25 11.72 -4.03 -6.57
N SER A 26 10.49 -3.50 -6.54
CA SER A 26 10.27 -2.07 -6.25
C SER A 26 10.55 -1.73 -4.78
N CYS A 27 10.12 -2.58 -3.84
CA CYS A 27 10.35 -2.34 -2.41
C CYS A 27 11.82 -2.48 -1.99
N LEU A 28 12.62 -3.33 -2.66
CA LEU A 28 14.06 -3.47 -2.40
C LEU A 28 14.85 -2.18 -2.67
N ALA A 29 14.34 -1.29 -3.52
CA ALA A 29 14.97 -0.01 -3.82
C ALA A 29 14.62 1.09 -2.78
N LEU A 30 13.69 0.83 -1.86
CA LEU A 30 13.25 1.80 -0.87
C LEU A 30 13.99 1.64 0.46
N ARG A 31 14.20 2.75 1.16
CA ARG A 31 14.53 2.74 2.59
C ARG A 31 13.29 2.45 3.42
N ILE A 32 13.48 2.02 4.67
CA ILE A 32 12.36 1.66 5.55
C ILE A 32 11.42 2.84 5.84
N ASP A 33 11.95 4.06 5.81
CA ASP A 33 11.24 5.31 6.10
C ASP A 33 10.63 5.99 4.88
N ASP A 34 10.92 5.48 3.67
CA ASP A 34 10.26 5.94 2.45
C ASP A 34 8.80 5.50 2.43
N ALA A 35 7.93 6.40 1.98
CA ALA A 35 6.50 6.17 1.98
C ALA A 35 6.07 5.21 0.86
N MET A 36 5.01 4.45 1.10
CA MET A 36 4.42 3.57 0.11
C MET A 36 2.89 3.59 0.21
N THR A 37 2.22 3.65 -0.94
CA THR A 37 0.78 3.34 -1.06
C THR A 37 0.57 2.11 -1.92
N GLY A 38 -0.47 1.34 -1.59
CA GLY A 38 -0.78 0.07 -2.25
C GLY A 38 -2.22 -0.02 -2.77
N THR A 39 -2.47 -1.09 -3.51
CA THR A 39 -3.81 -1.42 -4.05
C THR A 39 -4.59 -2.36 -3.11
N HIS A 40 -5.60 -3.09 -3.59
CA HIS A 40 -6.25 -4.18 -2.86
C HIS A 40 -5.62 -5.56 -3.10
N ARG A 41 -4.79 -5.71 -4.15
CA ARG A 41 -4.05 -6.95 -4.42
C ARG A 41 -2.71 -6.89 -3.70
N SER A 42 -2.78 -6.81 -2.39
CA SER A 42 -1.80 -5.97 -1.71
C SER A 42 -0.97 -6.67 -0.65
N HIS A 43 -1.34 -7.91 -0.26
CA HIS A 43 -0.61 -8.68 0.75
C HIS A 43 0.90 -8.77 0.49
N GLY A 44 1.32 -8.75 -0.78
CA GLY A 44 2.73 -8.71 -1.15
C GLY A 44 3.45 -7.42 -0.79
N HIS A 45 2.82 -6.24 -0.86
CA HIS A 45 3.50 -4.97 -0.62
C HIS A 45 4.03 -4.82 0.81
N PRO A 46 3.26 -5.07 1.88
CA PRO A 46 3.77 -4.95 3.24
C PRO A 46 4.84 -5.99 3.53
N ILE A 47 4.72 -7.18 2.95
CA ILE A 47 5.77 -8.21 3.04
C ILE A 47 7.06 -7.71 2.36
N GLY A 48 6.96 -7.19 1.14
CA GLY A 48 8.10 -6.65 0.38
C GLY A 48 8.76 -5.45 1.07
N LYS A 49 7.98 -4.67 1.82
CA LYS A 49 8.46 -3.52 2.60
C LYS A 49 8.99 -3.91 4.00
N GLY A 50 8.82 -5.16 4.42
CA GLY A 50 9.41 -5.70 5.64
C GLY A 50 8.50 -5.69 6.88
N ALA A 51 7.17 -5.56 6.72
CA ALA A 51 6.25 -5.65 7.84
C ALA A 51 6.25 -7.03 8.51
N HIS A 52 5.95 -7.06 9.81
CA HIS A 52 5.93 -8.29 10.60
C HIS A 52 4.81 -9.24 10.17
N LEU A 53 5.18 -10.43 9.70
CA LEU A 53 4.24 -11.43 9.18
C LEU A 53 3.15 -11.84 10.17
N ASP A 54 3.49 -11.99 11.46
CA ASP A 54 2.51 -12.38 12.49
C ASP A 54 1.43 -11.31 12.69
N ALA A 55 1.84 -10.03 12.72
CA ALA A 55 0.91 -8.90 12.85
C ALA A 55 0.08 -8.71 11.57
N LEU A 56 0.68 -8.89 10.38
CA LEU A 56 -0.06 -8.89 9.12
C LEU A 56 -1.11 -9.99 9.07
N MET A 57 -0.75 -11.21 9.49
CA MET A 57 -1.69 -12.31 9.51
C MET A 57 -2.79 -12.10 10.56
N ALA A 58 -2.46 -11.52 11.72
CA ALA A 58 -3.45 -11.10 12.71
C ALA A 58 -4.43 -10.07 12.13
N GLU A 59 -3.95 -9.10 11.35
CA GLU A 59 -4.77 -8.09 10.68
C GLU A 59 -5.73 -8.72 9.66
N VAL A 60 -5.22 -9.58 8.78
CA VAL A 60 -6.02 -10.29 7.78
C VAL A 60 -7.10 -11.16 8.43
N MET A 61 -6.85 -11.66 9.64
CA MET A 61 -7.80 -12.47 10.42
C MET A 61 -8.73 -11.63 11.31
N GLY A 62 -8.67 -10.30 11.23
CA GLY A 62 -9.53 -9.39 12.02
C GLY A 62 -9.23 -9.39 13.52
N LYS A 63 -7.98 -9.65 13.92
CA LYS A 63 -7.58 -9.73 15.34
C LYS A 63 -6.99 -8.41 15.84
N GLU A 64 -7.15 -8.17 17.14
CA GLU A 64 -6.63 -6.97 17.81
C GLU A 64 -5.10 -6.79 17.70
N GLY A 65 -4.35 -7.90 17.64
CA GLY A 65 -2.90 -7.87 17.43
C GLY A 65 -2.44 -7.53 16.01
N GLY A 66 -3.38 -7.18 15.12
CA GLY A 66 -3.07 -6.73 13.76
C GLY A 66 -2.46 -5.33 13.70
N ILE A 67 -1.74 -5.04 12.62
CA ILE A 67 -1.11 -3.72 12.38
C ILE A 67 -2.09 -2.54 12.42
N CYS A 68 -3.38 -2.79 12.19
CA CYS A 68 -4.48 -1.83 12.28
C CYS A 68 -5.55 -2.27 13.29
N LYS A 69 -5.19 -3.13 14.25
CA LYS A 69 -6.08 -3.70 15.27
C LYS A 69 -7.26 -4.51 14.69
N GLY A 70 -7.05 -5.15 13.53
CA GLY A 70 -8.03 -6.00 12.86
C GLY A 70 -9.11 -5.23 12.10
N ARG A 71 -8.98 -3.91 11.96
CA ARG A 71 -9.97 -3.04 11.30
C ARG A 71 -9.72 -2.85 9.81
N GLY A 72 -8.46 -2.93 9.38
CA GLY A 72 -8.07 -2.80 7.98
C GLY A 72 -8.35 -4.08 7.19
N GLY A 73 -8.24 -5.23 7.86
CA GLY A 73 -8.53 -6.53 7.28
C GLY A 73 -7.66 -6.83 6.07
N SER A 74 -8.22 -7.56 5.09
CA SER A 74 -7.45 -8.03 3.94
C SER A 74 -7.13 -6.96 2.88
N MET A 75 -7.73 -5.77 2.92
CA MET A 75 -7.63 -4.78 1.81
C MET A 75 -7.13 -3.40 2.23
N HIS A 76 -7.03 -3.11 3.53
CA HIS A 76 -6.66 -1.80 4.05
C HIS A 76 -5.51 -1.89 5.04
N LEU A 77 -4.42 -2.56 4.65
CA LEU A 77 -3.23 -2.67 5.48
C LEU A 77 -2.52 -1.31 5.52
N ALA A 78 -2.14 -0.89 6.72
CA ALA A 78 -1.35 0.32 6.94
C ALA A 78 -0.38 0.06 8.10
N ASP A 79 0.91 0.26 7.85
CA ASP A 79 1.97 0.04 8.83
C ASP A 79 3.03 1.13 8.67
N ARG A 80 2.93 2.14 9.54
CA ARG A 80 3.84 3.29 9.54
C ARG A 80 5.25 2.91 9.97
N SER A 81 5.44 1.80 10.69
CA SER A 81 6.78 1.36 11.13
C SER A 81 7.68 0.98 9.95
N VAL A 82 7.07 0.61 8.82
CA VAL A 82 7.75 0.28 7.57
C VAL A 82 7.31 1.21 6.43
N GLY A 83 6.86 2.43 6.72
CA GLY A 83 6.55 3.43 5.68
C GLY A 83 5.28 3.20 4.86
N ILE A 84 4.43 2.23 5.22
CA ILE A 84 3.18 1.96 4.50
C ILE A 84 2.10 2.93 4.98
N ILE A 85 1.71 3.84 4.09
CA ILE A 85 0.73 4.87 4.40
C ILE A 85 -0.68 4.29 4.42
N SER A 86 -1.03 3.60 3.35
CA SER A 86 -2.35 2.99 3.18
C SER A 86 -2.34 2.08 1.95
N GLU A 87 -3.07 0.97 2.08
CA GLU A 87 -3.56 0.18 0.98
C GLU A 87 -5.07 0.41 0.81
N SER A 88 -5.54 0.44 -0.43
CA SER A 88 -6.93 0.79 -0.71
C SER A 88 -7.60 -0.09 -1.76
N ALA A 89 -8.84 -0.48 -1.46
CA ALA A 89 -9.77 -1.07 -2.41
C ALA A 89 -10.39 -0.05 -3.36
N ILE A 90 -10.28 1.25 -3.08
CA ILE A 90 -10.72 2.30 -4.00
C ILE A 90 -9.69 2.43 -5.12
N VAL A 91 -10.12 2.09 -6.33
CA VAL A 91 -9.29 2.20 -7.54
C VAL A 91 -8.81 3.64 -7.69
N GLY A 92 -7.50 3.84 -7.82
CA GLY A 92 -6.88 5.16 -7.93
C GLY A 92 -6.81 5.97 -6.61
N GLY A 93 -7.34 5.46 -5.50
CA GLY A 93 -7.38 6.19 -4.21
C GLY A 93 -6.01 6.37 -3.55
N GLY A 94 -5.06 5.47 -3.80
CA GLY A 94 -3.69 5.55 -3.26
C GLY A 94 -2.79 6.58 -3.96
N ILE A 95 -3.13 7.00 -5.18
CA ILE A 95 -2.32 7.91 -6.00
C ILE A 95 -2.24 9.32 -5.38
N PRO A 96 -3.35 10.00 -5.02
CA PRO A 96 -3.28 11.33 -4.43
C PRO A 96 -2.63 11.31 -3.03
N LEU A 97 -2.79 10.21 -2.29
CA LEU A 97 -2.08 10.02 -1.01
C LEU A 97 -0.57 9.95 -1.21
N ALA A 98 -0.10 9.25 -2.25
CA ALA A 98 1.32 9.19 -2.57
C ALA A 98 1.87 10.57 -2.97
N THR A 99 1.14 11.30 -3.82
CA THR A 99 1.47 12.69 -4.21
C THR A 99 1.60 13.58 -2.97
N GLY A 100 0.66 13.48 -2.02
CA GLY A 100 0.71 14.22 -0.76
C GLY A 100 1.90 13.85 0.12
N CYS A 101 2.31 12.58 0.15
CA CYS A 101 3.50 12.16 0.90
C CYS A 101 4.78 12.70 0.29
N ALA A 102 4.92 12.66 -1.04
CA ALA A 102 6.06 13.25 -1.74
C ALA A 102 6.12 14.77 -1.54
N PHE A 103 4.97 15.45 -1.63
CA PHE A 103 4.88 16.88 -1.32
C PHE A 103 5.26 17.19 0.13
N SER A 104 4.85 16.35 1.09
CA SER A 104 5.25 16.49 2.50
C SER A 104 6.76 16.36 2.67
N ALA A 105 7.41 15.40 2.01
CA ALA A 105 8.85 15.22 2.05
C ALA A 105 9.58 16.47 1.52
N MET A 106 9.14 16.99 0.38
CA MET A 106 9.65 18.22 -0.22
C MET A 106 9.53 19.43 0.73
N VAL A 107 8.34 19.68 1.28
CA VAL A 107 8.09 20.81 2.19
C VAL A 107 8.93 20.71 3.46
N ARG A 108 9.15 19.50 3.96
CA ARG A 108 9.97 19.24 5.14
C ARG A 108 11.47 19.26 4.85
N GLY A 109 11.88 19.32 3.58
CA GLY A 109 13.29 19.25 3.17
C GLY A 109 13.96 17.94 3.56
N VAL A 110 13.20 16.83 3.60
CA VAL A 110 13.73 15.50 3.90
C VAL A 110 13.92 14.73 2.61
N ASP A 111 15.01 13.96 2.55
CA ASP A 111 15.38 13.16 1.39
C ASP A 111 14.55 11.86 1.32
N GLN A 112 13.22 11.92 1.39
CA GLN A 112 12.34 10.74 1.36
C GLN A 112 11.63 10.63 0.01
N VAL A 113 11.53 9.40 -0.51
CA VAL A 113 10.75 9.11 -1.72
C VAL A 113 9.40 8.47 -1.36
N THR A 114 8.46 8.51 -2.30
CA THR A 114 7.18 7.81 -2.17
C THR A 114 6.94 6.87 -3.35
N LEU A 115 6.72 5.59 -3.07
CA LEU A 115 6.31 4.59 -4.05
C LEU A 115 4.80 4.45 -4.10
N CYS A 116 4.21 4.55 -5.29
CA CYS A 116 2.78 4.39 -5.50
C CYS A 116 2.51 3.16 -6.37
N PHE A 117 1.96 2.08 -5.79
CA PHE A 117 1.43 0.98 -6.59
C PHE A 117 0.01 1.30 -7.06
N PHE A 118 -0.25 1.11 -8.36
CA PHE A 118 -1.57 1.20 -8.95
C PHE A 118 -1.70 0.22 -10.13
N GLY A 119 -2.94 -0.16 -10.44
CA GLY A 119 -3.23 -1.02 -11.60
C GLY A 119 -3.44 -0.20 -12.87
N ASP A 120 -3.33 -0.84 -14.03
CA ASP A 120 -3.62 -0.26 -15.34
C ASP A 120 -5.03 0.36 -15.40
N GLY A 121 -6.05 -0.30 -14.85
CA GLY A 121 -7.40 0.24 -14.79
C GLY A 121 -7.53 1.52 -13.95
N ALA A 122 -6.59 1.81 -13.05
CA ALA A 122 -6.57 3.03 -12.26
C ALA A 122 -6.18 4.27 -13.08
N VAL A 123 -5.55 4.08 -14.24
CA VAL A 123 -5.19 5.17 -15.17
C VAL A 123 -6.43 5.92 -15.67
N ASN A 124 -7.59 5.26 -15.70
CA ASN A 124 -8.86 5.88 -16.10
C ASN A 124 -9.53 6.69 -14.97
N GLN A 125 -8.95 6.75 -13.78
CA GLN A 125 -9.48 7.58 -12.68
C GLN A 125 -8.98 9.01 -12.82
N GLY A 126 -9.84 9.99 -12.50
CA GLY A 126 -9.45 11.41 -12.47
C GLY A 126 -8.25 11.67 -11.55
N THR A 127 -8.18 10.94 -10.42
CA THR A 127 -7.10 11.06 -9.44
C THR A 127 -5.72 10.72 -10.03
N PHE A 128 -5.64 9.86 -11.05
CA PHE A 128 -4.39 9.58 -11.76
C PHE A 128 -3.89 10.82 -12.50
N HIS A 129 -4.75 11.43 -13.31
CA HIS A 129 -4.41 12.60 -14.12
C HIS A 129 -4.10 13.83 -13.25
N GLU A 130 -4.91 14.08 -12.22
CA GLU A 130 -4.71 15.17 -11.27
C GLU A 130 -3.37 15.03 -10.54
N SER A 131 -3.09 13.82 -10.03
CA SER A 131 -1.85 13.55 -9.29
C SER A 131 -0.61 13.68 -10.15
N LEU A 132 -0.61 13.16 -11.38
CA LEU A 132 0.53 13.32 -12.29
C LEU A 132 0.76 14.78 -12.67
N ASN A 133 -0.30 15.54 -12.91
CA ASN A 133 -0.19 16.96 -13.21
C ASN A 133 0.45 17.72 -12.02
N MET A 134 -0.01 17.45 -10.80
CA MET A 134 0.55 18.06 -9.59
C MET A 134 2.00 17.63 -9.35
N ALA A 135 2.31 16.33 -9.45
CA ALA A 135 3.67 15.82 -9.29
C ALA A 135 4.64 16.46 -10.28
N SER A 136 4.23 16.60 -11.54
CA SER A 136 5.02 17.26 -12.60
C SER A 136 5.25 18.74 -12.31
N LEU A 137 4.19 19.49 -11.99
CA LEU A 137 4.28 20.93 -11.73
C LEU A 137 5.13 21.25 -10.49
N TRP A 138 5.01 20.44 -9.45
CA TRP A 138 5.72 20.64 -8.19
C TRP A 138 7.09 19.99 -8.16
N LYS A 139 7.43 19.15 -9.16
CA LYS A 139 8.69 18.40 -9.26
C LYS A 139 8.88 17.43 -8.09
N LEU A 140 7.81 16.69 -7.79
CA LEU A 140 7.78 15.67 -6.74
C LEU A 140 8.50 14.38 -7.16
#